data_AF-A0A7S1D9V5-F1
#
_entry.id   AF-A0A7S1D9V5-F1
#
_cell.length_a   1.000
_cell.length_b   1.000
_cell.length_c   1.000
_cell.angle_alpha   90.00
_cell.angle_beta   90.00
_cell.angle_gamma   90.00
#
_symmetry.space_group_name_H-M   'P 1'
#
loop_
_entity.id
_entity.type
_entity.pdbx_description
1 polymer ?
#
loop_
_entity_poly.entity_id
_entity_poly.type
_entity_poly.pdbx_seq_one_letter_code
_entity_poly.pdbx_strand_id
1 'polypeptide(L)'
;AAWGGHVALIRYLRDVHGLLDDRQDHAGNYAADLADMANTPRHCQVAIFLRRECSGERGKSCAVLGISLVVGTDSSDGVVGADELRKAYLEKAKQTHPDRNNSHTTEEFLELKRAYDHLTLEGGVGKQSNPAHSLKLMLELSGTTDDPTEESRPDAFFKARLIAVLLEYGEKGLDLSNVTKKWKQVWPHTPFPLENRAKGERKKGDLLRYIQEYAGDVVDIIQSNTSNNNNEAGRSYRIVPRQLTQQSIAIAAATRNHSIQT
;
A
#
# COMPACT_ATOMS: atom_id res chain seq x y z
N ALA A 1 -6.31 16.60 0.35
CA ALA A 1 -6.49 16.70 -1.12
C ALA A 1 -6.74 15.34 -1.78
N ALA A 2 -5.85 14.35 -1.57
CA ALA A 2 -5.99 13.00 -2.10
C ALA A 2 -7.34 12.34 -1.77
N TRP A 3 -7.73 12.33 -0.49
CA TRP A 3 -9.03 11.82 -0.02
C TRP A 3 -10.26 12.52 -0.60
N GLY A 4 -10.10 13.72 -1.15
CA GLY A 4 -11.22 14.43 -1.81
C GLY A 4 -11.30 14.14 -3.31
N GLY A 5 -10.35 13.40 -3.88
CA GLY A 5 -10.30 13.12 -5.32
C GLY A 5 -10.01 14.35 -6.18
N HIS A 6 -9.36 15.41 -5.67
CA HIS A 6 -9.15 16.66 -6.39
C HIS A 6 -7.79 16.69 -7.12
N VAL A 7 -7.69 16.08 -8.30
CA VAL A 7 -6.44 16.02 -9.09
C VAL A 7 -5.89 17.41 -9.44
N ALA A 8 -6.76 18.38 -9.76
CA ALA A 8 -6.35 19.75 -10.08
C ALA A 8 -5.67 20.46 -8.90
N LEU A 9 -6.19 20.26 -7.68
CA LEU A 9 -5.58 20.80 -6.47
C LEU A 9 -4.23 20.13 -6.19
N ILE A 10 -4.13 18.82 -6.38
CA ILE A 10 -2.87 18.07 -6.18
C ILE A 10 -1.82 18.53 -7.19
N ARG A 11 -2.21 18.71 -8.46
CA ARG A 11 -1.35 19.27 -9.49
C ARG A 11 -0.85 20.67 -9.11
N TYR A 12 -1.74 21.55 -8.67
CA TYR A 12 -1.37 22.88 -8.17
C TYR A 12 -0.38 22.80 -7.00
N LEU A 13 -0.62 21.91 -6.02
CA LEU A 13 0.27 21.72 -4.87
C LEU A 13 1.67 21.23 -5.29
N ARG A 14 1.75 20.33 -6.27
CA ARG A 14 3.02 19.89 -6.84
C ARG A 14 3.72 21.03 -7.59
N ASP A 15 3.02 21.68 -8.51
CA ASP A 15 3.62 22.64 -9.45
C ASP A 15 4.03 23.94 -8.75
N VAL A 16 3.23 24.43 -7.81
CA VAL A 16 3.45 25.71 -7.14
C VAL A 16 4.23 25.56 -5.84
N HIS A 17 4.02 24.46 -5.11
CA HIS A 17 4.63 24.25 -3.79
C HIS A 17 5.67 23.12 -3.75
N GLY A 18 5.93 22.45 -4.87
CA GLY A 18 6.90 21.35 -4.92
C GLY A 18 6.50 20.15 -4.07
N LEU A 19 5.22 20.00 -3.73
CA LEU A 19 4.76 18.93 -2.85
C LEU A 19 4.75 17.59 -3.61
N LEU A 20 5.58 16.67 -3.12
CA LEU A 20 5.67 15.30 -3.59
C LEU A 20 4.94 14.36 -2.62
N ASP A 21 4.67 13.15 -3.08
CA ASP A 21 4.08 12.08 -2.30
C ASP A 21 5.19 11.14 -1.79
N ASP A 22 6.11 11.71 -1.02
CA ASP A 22 7.34 11.07 -0.54
C ASP A 22 7.38 10.92 1.00
N ARG A 23 6.30 11.32 1.68
CA ARG A 23 6.17 11.23 3.13
C ARG A 23 4.91 10.47 3.52
N GLN A 24 5.07 9.54 4.46
CA GLN A 24 3.97 8.80 5.04
C GLN A 24 3.26 9.61 6.13
N ASP A 25 1.97 9.33 6.33
CA ASP A 25 1.23 9.76 7.50
C ASP A 25 1.59 8.91 8.75
N HIS A 26 0.92 9.17 9.88
CA HIS A 26 1.13 8.41 11.11
C HIS A 26 0.73 6.93 11.03
N ALA A 27 -0.02 6.53 10.00
CA ALA A 27 -0.44 5.15 9.74
C ALA A 27 0.41 4.50 8.62
N GLY A 28 1.48 5.15 8.16
CA GLY A 28 2.36 4.63 7.13
C GLY A 28 1.83 4.78 5.69
N ASN A 29 0.73 5.53 5.50
CA ASN A 29 0.14 5.72 4.18
C ASN A 29 0.77 6.90 3.44
N TYR A 30 1.01 6.71 2.15
CA TYR A 30 1.23 7.80 1.22
C TYR A 30 -0.11 8.39 0.77
N ALA A 31 -0.09 9.59 0.18
CA ALA A 31 -1.28 10.22 -0.38
C ALA A 31 -1.90 9.35 -1.49
N ALA A 32 -1.09 8.65 -2.28
CA ALA A 32 -1.56 7.70 -3.29
C ALA A 32 -2.33 6.54 -2.67
N ASP A 33 -1.86 5.99 -1.54
CA ASP A 33 -2.54 4.91 -0.82
C ASP A 33 -3.91 5.38 -0.30
N LEU A 34 -3.95 6.58 0.29
CA LEU A 34 -5.20 7.17 0.78
C LEU A 34 -6.22 7.41 -0.34
N ALA A 35 -5.76 7.69 -1.56
CA ALA A 35 -6.64 7.80 -2.71
C ALA A 35 -7.18 6.42 -3.13
N ASP A 36 -6.32 5.41 -3.29
CA ASP A 36 -6.76 4.06 -3.66
C ASP A 36 -7.75 3.46 -2.66
N MET A 37 -7.54 3.71 -1.37
CA MET A 37 -8.45 3.29 -0.31
C MET A 37 -9.89 3.76 -0.52
N ALA A 38 -10.13 4.90 -1.16
CA ALA A 38 -11.50 5.37 -1.41
C ALA A 38 -12.22 4.49 -2.44
N ASN A 39 -11.49 3.71 -3.25
CA ASN A 39 -11.99 2.76 -4.24
C ASN A 39 -13.12 3.34 -5.13
N THR A 40 -12.89 4.54 -5.68
CA THR A 40 -13.77 5.14 -6.68
C THR A 40 -12.96 5.53 -7.91
N PRO A 41 -13.54 5.55 -9.12
CA PRO A 41 -12.80 5.87 -10.35
C PRO A 41 -12.05 7.21 -10.26
N ARG A 42 -12.66 8.21 -9.61
CA ARG A 42 -12.07 9.52 -9.39
C ARG A 42 -10.81 9.46 -8.51
N HIS A 43 -10.80 8.63 -7.48
CA HIS A 43 -9.64 8.52 -6.60
C HIS A 43 -8.55 7.62 -7.21
N CYS A 44 -8.92 6.61 -8.00
CA CYS A 44 -7.95 5.84 -8.78
C CYS A 44 -7.15 6.76 -9.72
N GLN A 45 -7.80 7.73 -10.37
CA GLN A 45 -7.09 8.74 -11.19
C GLN A 45 -6.11 9.58 -10.36
N VAL A 46 -6.48 9.94 -9.13
CA VAL A 46 -5.60 10.67 -8.22
C VAL A 46 -4.41 9.81 -7.79
N ALA A 47 -4.63 8.54 -7.43
CA ALA A 47 -3.54 7.65 -7.05
C ALA A 47 -2.56 7.41 -8.21
N ILE A 48 -3.09 7.20 -9.43
CA ILE A 48 -2.28 7.10 -10.65
C ILE A 48 -1.46 8.38 -10.87
N PHE A 49 -2.09 9.56 -10.73
CA PHE A 49 -1.38 10.83 -10.85
C PHE A 49 -0.27 10.95 -9.81
N LEU A 50 -0.56 10.74 -8.53
CA LEU A 50 0.43 10.84 -7.44
C LEU A 50 1.63 9.91 -7.66
N ARG A 51 1.40 8.67 -8.12
CA ARG A 51 2.49 7.73 -8.41
C ARG A 51 3.32 8.09 -9.63
N ARG A 52 2.67 8.62 -10.67
CA ARG A 52 3.36 8.99 -11.92
C ARG A 52 4.11 10.31 -11.82
N GLU A 53 3.57 11.25 -11.05
CA GLU A 53 3.92 12.66 -11.16
C GLU A 53 4.43 13.25 -9.84
N CYS A 54 4.14 12.62 -8.72
CA CYS A 54 4.55 13.07 -7.39
C CYS A 54 5.50 12.08 -6.69
N SER A 55 5.98 11.05 -7.40
CA SER A 55 6.97 10.11 -6.88
C SER A 55 8.39 10.65 -6.99
N GLY A 56 9.00 10.95 -5.85
CA GLY A 56 10.40 11.39 -5.80
C GLY A 56 11.38 10.33 -6.34
N GLU A 57 11.10 9.04 -6.10
CA GLU A 57 11.94 7.94 -6.63
C GLU A 57 11.78 7.79 -8.14
N ARG A 58 10.56 7.96 -8.68
CA ARG A 58 10.35 8.02 -10.13
C ARG A 58 11.15 9.15 -10.77
N GLY A 59 11.10 10.34 -10.17
CA GLY A 59 11.87 11.50 -10.61
C GLY A 59 13.37 11.21 -10.67
N LYS A 60 13.91 10.55 -9.65
CA LYS A 60 15.32 10.11 -9.62
C LYS A 60 15.63 9.13 -10.74
N SER A 61 14.80 8.11 -10.97
CA SER A 61 15.03 7.15 -12.05
C SER A 61 14.95 7.81 -13.43
N CYS A 62 14.00 8.72 -13.66
CA CYS A 62 13.95 9.51 -14.90
C CYS A 62 15.22 10.34 -15.09
N ALA A 63 15.72 10.98 -14.03
CA ALA A 63 16.98 11.73 -14.09
C ALA A 63 18.18 10.84 -14.40
N VAL A 64 18.23 9.62 -13.85
CA VAL A 64 19.26 8.61 -14.21
C VAL A 64 19.17 8.23 -15.68
N LEU A 65 17.99 8.20 -16.30
CA LEU A 65 17.86 7.98 -17.75
C LEU A 65 18.10 9.24 -18.59
N GLY A 66 18.27 10.42 -17.97
CA GLY A 66 18.36 11.70 -18.67
C GLY A 66 17.02 12.20 -19.21
N ILE A 67 15.91 11.68 -18.70
CA ILE A 67 14.56 12.07 -19.09
C ILE A 67 14.09 13.16 -18.15
N SER A 68 13.76 14.32 -18.70
CA SER A 68 13.19 15.40 -17.93
C SER A 68 11.69 15.16 -17.74
N LEU A 69 11.25 15.11 -16.48
CA LEU A 69 9.83 15.18 -16.09
C LEU A 69 9.33 16.63 -16.29
N VAL A 70 9.45 17.18 -17.50
CA VAL A 70 8.87 18.50 -17.76
C VAL A 70 7.36 18.31 -17.84
N VAL A 71 6.68 18.88 -16.86
CA VAL A 71 5.22 19.05 -16.86
C VAL A 71 4.90 20.10 -17.94
N GLY A 72 4.84 19.67 -19.19
CA GLY A 72 4.30 20.49 -20.27
C GLY A 72 2.80 20.65 -20.06
N THR A 73 2.32 21.89 -19.96
CA THR A 73 0.90 22.22 -19.76
C THR A 73 0.00 21.82 -20.94
N ASP A 74 0.59 21.52 -22.10
CA ASP A 74 -0.14 21.49 -23.37
C ASP A 74 -0.17 20.09 -24.02
N SER A 75 0.63 19.14 -23.52
CA SER A 75 0.58 17.73 -23.94
C SER A 75 -0.29 16.97 -22.94
N SER A 76 -1.52 16.65 -23.33
CA SER A 76 -2.53 16.00 -22.49
C SER A 76 -2.16 14.61 -21.97
N ASP A 77 -0.96 14.11 -22.25
CA ASP A 77 -0.53 12.76 -21.92
C ASP A 77 0.95 12.72 -21.53
N GLY A 78 1.40 13.62 -20.64
CA GLY A 78 2.78 13.75 -20.10
C GLY A 78 3.40 12.49 -19.46
N VAL A 79 2.83 11.33 -19.72
CA VAL A 79 3.36 10.00 -19.45
C VAL A 79 4.45 9.68 -20.47
N VAL A 80 5.70 9.63 -20.00
CA VAL A 80 6.82 9.09 -20.77
C VAL A 80 6.47 7.68 -21.25
N GLY A 81 6.40 7.51 -22.56
CA GLY A 81 6.03 6.24 -23.18
C GLY A 81 7.10 5.16 -22.99
N ALA A 82 6.71 3.89 -23.05
CA ALA A 82 7.64 2.77 -22.93
C ALA A 82 8.76 2.81 -23.98
N ASP A 83 8.45 3.27 -25.20
CA ASP A 83 9.44 3.42 -26.28
C ASP A 83 10.45 4.53 -26.00
N GLU A 84 10.02 5.62 -25.38
CA GLU A 84 10.89 6.73 -24.99
C GLU A 84 11.83 6.30 -23.84
N LEU A 85 11.29 5.61 -22.82
CA LEU A 85 12.09 5.00 -21.75
C LEU A 85 13.15 4.07 -22.32
N ARG A 86 12.75 3.18 -23.24
CA ARG A 86 13.65 2.22 -23.88
C ARG A 86 14.72 2.91 -24.72
N LYS A 87 14.35 3.93 -25.50
CA LYS A 87 15.29 4.70 -26.31
C LYS A 87 16.34 5.39 -25.42
N ALA A 88 15.91 6.10 -24.39
CA ALA A 88 16.79 6.78 -23.46
C ALA A 88 17.74 5.80 -22.74
N TYR A 89 17.22 4.66 -22.29
CA TYR A 89 18.04 3.59 -21.70
C TYR A 89 19.11 3.09 -22.68
N LEU A 90 18.74 2.75 -23.93
CA LEU A 90 19.70 2.24 -24.92
C LEU A 90 20.76 3.28 -25.31
N GLU A 91 20.39 4.55 -25.43
CA GLU A 91 21.34 5.63 -25.71
C GLU A 91 22.35 5.79 -24.57
N LYS A 92 21.86 5.82 -23.33
CA LYS A 92 22.74 5.97 -22.15
C LYS A 92 23.58 4.72 -21.89
N ALA A 93 23.01 3.53 -22.06
CA ALA A 93 23.71 2.25 -21.95
C ALA A 93 24.88 2.17 -22.94
N LYS A 94 24.72 2.65 -24.18
CA LYS A 94 25.83 2.70 -25.16
C LYS A 94 27.01 3.57 -24.70
N GLN A 95 26.75 4.58 -23.89
CA GLN A 95 27.76 5.52 -23.37
C GLN A 95 28.43 4.97 -22.11
N THR A 96 27.67 4.34 -21.22
CA THR A 96 28.12 3.90 -19.89
C THR A 96 28.51 2.43 -19.80
N HIS A 97 28.39 1.64 -20.87
CA HIS A 97 28.74 0.22 -20.83
C HIS A 97 30.26 0.02 -20.58
N PRO A 98 30.66 -0.79 -19.59
CA PRO A 98 32.08 -0.96 -19.24
C PRO A 98 32.92 -1.50 -20.40
N ASP A 99 32.38 -2.41 -21.22
CA ASP A 99 33.10 -2.93 -22.41
C ASP A 99 33.44 -1.87 -23.47
N ARG A 100 32.70 -0.75 -23.52
CA ARG A 100 32.90 0.30 -24.52
C ARG A 100 33.61 1.51 -23.95
N ASN A 101 33.50 1.75 -22.66
CA ASN A 101 34.08 2.90 -22.00
C ASN A 101 34.65 2.54 -20.63
N ASN A 102 35.96 2.32 -20.59
CA ASN A 102 36.69 1.97 -19.38
C ASN A 102 36.69 3.09 -18.31
N SER A 103 36.19 4.30 -18.61
CA SER A 103 36.06 5.36 -17.61
C SER A 103 34.78 5.27 -16.77
N HIS A 104 33.80 4.46 -17.20
CA HIS A 104 32.58 4.23 -16.43
C HIS A 104 32.70 3.00 -15.56
N THR A 105 32.12 3.08 -14.36
CA THR A 105 32.12 1.95 -13.43
C THR A 105 30.97 0.99 -13.75
N THR A 106 31.16 -0.28 -13.40
CA THR A 106 30.09 -1.28 -13.45
C THR A 106 28.87 -0.82 -12.65
N GLU A 107 29.11 -0.11 -11.54
CA GLU A 107 28.09 0.46 -10.66
C GLU A 107 27.19 1.49 -11.36
N GLU A 108 27.76 2.37 -12.20
CA GLU A 108 26.98 3.35 -12.98
C GLU A 108 26.04 2.67 -13.98
N PHE A 109 26.52 1.60 -14.64
CA PHE A 109 25.69 0.81 -15.54
C PHE A 109 24.58 0.06 -14.79
N LEU A 110 24.89 -0.51 -13.62
CA LEU A 110 23.91 -1.16 -12.75
C LEU A 110 22.87 -0.17 -12.22
N GLU A 111 23.25 1.06 -11.90
CA GLU A 111 22.31 2.12 -11.52
C GLU A 111 21.37 2.47 -12.68
N LEU A 112 21.90 2.62 -13.90
CA LEU A 112 21.08 2.85 -15.09
C LEU A 112 20.07 1.71 -15.32
N LYS A 113 20.52 0.45 -15.20
CA LYS A 113 19.63 -0.71 -15.32
C LYS A 113 18.56 -0.72 -14.25
N ARG A 114 18.91 -0.49 -12.99
CA ARG A 114 17.94 -0.41 -11.87
C ARG A 114 16.91 0.69 -12.10
N ALA A 115 17.31 1.85 -12.60
CA ALA A 115 16.40 2.94 -12.92
C ALA A 115 15.43 2.56 -14.05
N TYR A 116 15.90 1.87 -15.09
CA TYR A 116 15.03 1.39 -16.18
C TYR A 116 14.05 0.31 -15.71
N ASP A 117 14.54 -0.67 -14.94
CA ASP A 117 13.70 -1.74 -14.37
C ASP A 117 12.63 -1.16 -13.44
N HIS A 118 12.99 -0.20 -12.59
CA HIS A 118 12.04 0.51 -11.73
C HIS A 118 10.94 1.21 -12.53
N LEU A 119 11.26 1.90 -13.63
CA LEU A 119 10.27 2.61 -14.44
C LEU A 119 9.37 1.67 -15.26
N THR A 120 9.89 0.52 -15.69
CA THR A 120 9.20 -0.39 -16.63
C THR A 120 8.52 -1.58 -15.95
N LEU A 121 9.15 -2.20 -14.96
CA LEU A 121 8.65 -3.38 -14.24
C LEU A 121 7.83 -2.96 -13.01
N GLU A 122 8.28 -1.93 -12.29
CA GLU A 122 7.63 -1.45 -11.06
C GLU A 122 6.72 -0.23 -11.30
N GLY A 123 6.56 0.20 -12.56
CA GLY A 123 5.75 1.35 -12.94
C GLY A 123 6.26 2.69 -12.39
N GLY A 124 7.47 2.73 -11.83
CA GLY A 124 8.05 3.88 -11.16
C GLY A 124 7.34 4.25 -9.85
N VAL A 125 6.63 3.34 -9.20
CA VAL A 125 5.94 3.62 -7.93
C VAL A 125 6.95 3.83 -6.79
N GLY A 126 8.05 3.07 -6.82
CA GLY A 126 9.06 3.07 -5.78
C GLY A 126 8.46 2.65 -4.44
N LYS A 127 8.85 3.36 -3.37
CA LYS A 127 8.37 3.09 -2.00
C LYS A 127 6.96 3.61 -1.69
N GLN A 128 6.22 4.15 -2.65
CA GLN A 128 4.85 4.69 -2.45
C GLN A 128 3.79 3.59 -2.31
N SER A 129 4.00 2.72 -1.33
CA SER A 129 3.05 1.71 -0.91
C SER A 129 3.11 1.59 0.61
N ASN A 130 1.96 1.44 1.25
CA ASN A 130 1.94 1.18 2.67
C ASN A 130 2.53 -0.23 2.93
N PRO A 131 3.66 -0.36 3.66
CA PRO A 131 4.26 -1.66 3.95
C PRO A 131 3.32 -2.57 4.74
N ALA A 132 2.39 -2.01 5.52
CA ALA A 132 1.37 -2.77 6.26
C ALA A 132 0.42 -3.56 5.33
N HIS A 133 0.29 -3.14 4.06
CA HIS A 133 -0.53 -3.84 3.06
C HIS A 133 0.23 -4.93 2.31
N SER A 134 1.52 -5.14 2.62
CA SER A 134 2.29 -6.19 1.97
C SER A 134 1.87 -7.57 2.44
N LEU A 135 1.41 -8.43 1.52
CA LEU A 135 1.05 -9.82 1.81
C LEU A 135 2.14 -10.59 2.56
N LYS A 136 3.39 -10.47 2.13
CA LYS A 136 4.53 -11.11 2.80
C LYS A 136 4.66 -10.72 4.28
N LEU A 137 4.63 -9.43 4.60
CA LEU A 137 4.67 -8.94 5.97
C LEU A 137 3.49 -9.51 6.78
N MET A 138 2.30 -9.49 6.19
CA MET A 138 1.11 -10.00 6.86
C MET A 138 1.21 -11.50 7.16
N LEU A 139 1.84 -12.27 6.28
CA LEU A 139 2.11 -13.70 6.42
C LEU A 139 3.12 -14.00 7.52
N GLU A 140 4.22 -13.25 7.55
CA GLU A 140 5.23 -13.32 8.60
C GLU A 140 4.60 -13.00 9.98
N LEU A 141 3.76 -11.96 10.05
CA LEU A 141 3.08 -11.57 11.29
C LEU A 141 1.99 -12.55 11.72
N SER A 142 1.35 -13.25 10.79
CA SER A 142 0.33 -14.25 11.13
C SER A 142 0.92 -15.60 11.56
N GLY A 143 2.26 -15.74 11.56
CA GLY A 143 2.95 -16.99 11.85
C GLY A 143 2.61 -18.10 10.84
N THR A 144 2.08 -17.73 9.67
CA THR A 144 1.66 -18.67 8.65
C THR A 144 2.85 -18.90 7.74
N THR A 145 3.44 -20.10 7.81
CA THR A 145 4.48 -20.51 6.87
C THR A 145 3.86 -20.65 5.48
N ASP A 146 4.55 -20.16 4.44
CA ASP A 146 4.18 -20.27 3.02
C ASP A 146 4.09 -21.75 2.58
N ASP A 147 3.05 -22.47 3.01
CA ASP A 147 2.69 -23.74 2.39
C ASP A 147 1.78 -23.42 1.19
N PRO A 148 2.30 -23.55 -0.05
CA PRO A 148 1.56 -23.21 -1.26
C PRO A 148 0.30 -24.08 -1.45
N THR A 149 0.14 -25.17 -0.70
CA THR A 149 -1.07 -26.00 -0.77
C THR A 149 -2.29 -25.38 -0.08
N GLU A 150 -2.10 -24.41 0.83
CA GLU A 150 -3.18 -23.72 1.56
C GLU A 150 -3.78 -22.52 0.79
N GLU A 151 -3.18 -22.06 -0.32
CA GLU A 151 -3.66 -20.90 -1.11
C GLU A 151 -5.09 -21.06 -1.66
N SER A 152 -5.55 -22.30 -1.83
CA SER A 152 -6.88 -22.60 -2.39
C SER A 152 -8.03 -22.32 -1.43
N ARG A 153 -7.76 -22.09 -0.14
CA ARG A 153 -8.80 -21.85 0.84
C ARG A 153 -9.34 -20.41 0.73
N PRO A 154 -10.67 -20.19 0.73
CA PRO A 154 -11.25 -18.85 0.64
C PRO A 154 -10.95 -17.96 1.86
N ASP A 155 -10.56 -18.58 2.98
CA ASP A 155 -10.08 -17.96 4.21
C ASP A 155 -8.55 -17.92 4.31
N ALA A 156 -7.83 -18.36 3.26
CA ALA A 156 -6.39 -18.18 3.15
C ALA A 156 -6.08 -16.69 3.30
N PHE A 157 -5.17 -16.39 4.23
CA PHE A 157 -4.75 -15.04 4.60
C PHE A 157 -5.82 -14.18 5.31
N PHE A 158 -6.96 -14.73 5.78
CA PHE A 158 -7.94 -13.94 6.55
C PHE A 158 -7.28 -13.26 7.75
N LYS A 159 -6.53 -14.04 8.53
CA LYS A 159 -5.81 -13.58 9.72
C LYS A 159 -4.81 -12.47 9.39
N ALA A 160 -3.96 -12.72 8.40
CA ALA A 160 -2.97 -11.80 7.85
C ALA A 160 -3.61 -10.45 7.42
N ARG A 161 -4.67 -10.50 6.60
CA ARG A 161 -5.41 -9.32 6.13
C ARG A 161 -6.11 -8.57 7.25
N LEU A 162 -6.66 -9.28 8.25
CA LEU A 162 -7.27 -8.66 9.42
C LEU A 162 -6.24 -7.91 10.25
N ILE A 163 -5.05 -8.48 10.45
CA ILE A 163 -3.94 -7.80 11.14
C ILE A 163 -3.61 -6.49 10.42
N ALA A 164 -3.43 -6.49 9.09
CA ALA A 164 -3.13 -5.25 8.35
C ALA A 164 -4.20 -4.17 8.52
N VAL A 165 -5.48 -4.54 8.48
CA VAL A 165 -6.58 -3.61 8.74
C VAL A 165 -6.47 -3.02 10.15
N LEU A 166 -6.04 -3.81 11.14
CA LEU A 166 -5.88 -3.35 12.52
C LEU A 166 -4.66 -2.47 12.73
N LEU A 167 -3.57 -2.73 12.00
CA LEU A 167 -2.34 -1.92 12.09
C LEU A 167 -2.58 -0.45 11.76
N GLU A 168 -3.52 -0.14 10.86
CA GLU A 168 -3.92 1.24 10.55
C GLU A 168 -4.50 2.01 11.75
N TYR A 169 -5.08 1.31 12.73
CA TYR A 169 -5.69 1.93 13.91
C TYR A 169 -4.77 1.90 15.14
N GLY A 170 -3.63 1.21 15.03
CA GLY A 170 -2.69 1.01 16.13
C GLY A 170 -3.36 0.47 17.38
N GLU A 171 -2.97 1.02 18.54
CA GLU A 171 -3.46 0.59 19.86
C GLU A 171 -4.94 0.90 20.09
N LYS A 172 -5.50 1.85 19.32
CA LYS A 172 -6.92 2.21 19.47
C LYS A 172 -7.84 1.12 18.97
N GLY A 173 -7.37 0.22 18.10
CA GLY A 173 -8.16 -0.84 17.50
C GLY A 173 -9.29 -0.37 16.58
N LEU A 174 -10.09 -1.33 16.14
CA LEU A 174 -11.22 -1.12 15.25
C LEU A 174 -12.50 -1.61 15.91
N ASP A 175 -13.55 -0.78 15.89
CA ASP A 175 -14.87 -1.22 16.35
C ASP A 175 -15.37 -2.37 15.46
N LEU A 176 -15.91 -3.42 16.07
CA LEU A 176 -16.30 -4.66 15.40
C LEU A 176 -17.29 -4.41 14.26
N SER A 177 -18.20 -3.45 14.42
CA SER A 177 -19.17 -3.04 13.40
C SER A 177 -18.54 -2.45 12.13
N ASN A 178 -17.31 -1.93 12.23
CA ASN A 178 -16.59 -1.28 11.13
C ASN A 178 -15.65 -2.23 10.39
N VAL A 179 -15.38 -3.44 10.91
CA VAL A 179 -14.41 -4.39 10.34
C VAL A 179 -14.72 -4.72 8.88
N THR A 180 -15.97 -5.08 8.57
CA THR A 180 -16.35 -5.42 7.19
C THR A 180 -16.26 -4.22 6.25
N LYS A 181 -16.60 -3.02 6.73
CA LYS A 181 -16.49 -1.79 5.93
C LYS A 181 -15.02 -1.50 5.60
N LYS A 182 -14.13 -1.60 6.59
CA LYS A 182 -12.70 -1.36 6.41
C LYS A 182 -12.02 -2.45 5.60
N TRP A 183 -12.45 -3.70 5.75
CA TRP A 183 -12.01 -4.77 4.87
C TRP A 183 -12.26 -4.45 3.39
N LYS A 184 -13.47 -4.01 3.03
CA LYS A 184 -13.78 -3.64 1.63
C LYS A 184 -13.00 -2.42 1.14
N GLN A 185 -12.62 -1.53 2.06
CA GLN A 185 -11.81 -0.35 1.77
C GLN A 185 -10.38 -0.75 1.41
N VAL A 186 -9.77 -1.67 2.17
CA VAL A 186 -8.38 -2.10 1.98
C VAL A 186 -8.27 -3.22 0.92
N TRP A 187 -9.27 -4.10 0.85
CA TRP A 187 -9.28 -5.30 -0.01
C TRP A 187 -10.52 -5.34 -0.91
N PRO A 188 -10.67 -4.41 -1.86
CA PRO A 188 -11.91 -4.28 -2.64
C PRO A 188 -12.25 -5.50 -3.50
N HIS A 189 -11.24 -6.27 -3.91
CA HIS A 189 -11.39 -7.46 -4.74
C HIS A 189 -11.47 -8.77 -3.94
N THR A 190 -11.30 -8.71 -2.62
CA THR A 190 -11.31 -9.88 -1.75
C THR A 190 -12.59 -9.86 -0.92
N PRO A 191 -13.56 -10.75 -1.17
CA PRO A 191 -14.80 -10.78 -0.39
C PRO A 191 -14.49 -11.07 1.08
N PHE A 192 -15.27 -10.48 1.99
CA PHE A 192 -15.13 -10.81 3.40
C PHE A 192 -15.66 -12.24 3.64
N PRO A 193 -14.96 -13.14 4.36
CA PRO A 193 -15.33 -14.57 4.41
C PRO A 193 -16.77 -14.88 4.88
N LEU A 194 -17.35 -14.02 5.73
CA LEU A 194 -18.74 -14.16 6.18
C LEU A 194 -19.80 -13.75 5.14
N GLU A 195 -19.41 -13.12 4.03
CA GLU A 195 -20.36 -12.73 2.98
C GLU A 195 -20.80 -13.93 2.13
N ASN A 196 -19.99 -14.97 2.07
CA ASN A 196 -20.24 -16.18 1.28
C ASN A 196 -21.07 -17.23 2.03
N ARG A 197 -21.25 -17.09 3.36
CA ARG A 197 -22.15 -17.97 4.11
C ARG A 197 -23.58 -17.55 3.75
N ALA A 198 -24.32 -18.49 3.15
CA ALA A 198 -25.60 -18.33 2.45
C ALA A 198 -26.56 -17.31 3.09
N LYS A 199 -27.42 -16.69 2.26
CA LYS A 199 -28.46 -15.67 2.53
C LYS A 199 -29.43 -15.91 3.72
N GLY A 200 -29.19 -16.89 4.58
CA GLY A 200 -29.84 -17.03 5.88
C GLY A 200 -29.47 -15.90 6.83
N GLU A 201 -30.41 -15.56 7.70
CA GLU A 201 -30.33 -14.48 8.68
C GLU A 201 -28.98 -14.44 9.41
N ARG A 202 -28.20 -13.39 9.19
CA ARG A 202 -26.97 -13.13 9.96
C ARG A 202 -27.37 -12.90 11.40
N LYS A 203 -26.99 -13.79 12.31
CA LYS A 203 -27.27 -13.60 13.73
C LYS A 203 -26.30 -12.55 14.29
N LYS A 204 -26.82 -11.64 15.10
CA LYS A 204 -26.00 -10.71 15.89
C LYS A 204 -25.00 -11.53 16.72
N GLY A 205 -23.71 -11.37 16.46
CA GLY A 205 -22.64 -12.13 17.12
C GLY A 205 -21.87 -13.10 16.21
N ASP A 206 -22.33 -13.37 14.99
CA ASP A 206 -21.61 -14.26 14.06
C ASP A 206 -20.22 -13.72 13.71
N LEU A 207 -20.08 -12.40 13.53
CA LEU A 207 -18.78 -11.77 13.27
C LEU A 207 -17.81 -11.90 14.44
N LEU A 208 -18.30 -11.71 15.67
CA LEU A 208 -17.50 -11.84 16.88
C LEU A 208 -16.94 -13.27 17.00
N ARG A 209 -17.84 -14.26 16.89
CA ARG A 209 -17.48 -15.67 16.96
C ARG A 209 -16.49 -16.06 15.86
N TYR A 210 -16.73 -15.59 14.64
CA TYR A 210 -15.84 -15.86 13.50
C TYR A 210 -14.43 -15.30 13.72
N ILE A 211 -14.31 -14.04 14.15
CA ILE A 211 -13.00 -13.46 14.44
C ILE A 211 -12.31 -14.21 15.58
N GLN A 212 -13.04 -14.59 16.62
CA GLN A 212 -12.49 -15.35 17.74
C GLN A 212 -12.01 -16.75 17.31
N GLU A 213 -12.75 -17.43 16.44
CA GLU A 213 -12.41 -18.75 15.91
C GLU A 213 -11.18 -18.74 15.00
N TYR A 214 -11.10 -17.78 14.07
CA TYR A 214 -10.08 -17.77 13.01
C TYR A 214 -8.89 -16.84 13.27
N ALA A 215 -9.01 -15.89 14.21
CA ALA A 215 -7.98 -14.91 14.51
C ALA A 215 -7.83 -14.60 16.01
N GLY A 216 -8.53 -15.34 16.89
CA GLY A 216 -8.51 -15.09 18.34
C GLY A 216 -7.16 -15.32 19.02
N ASP A 217 -6.20 -15.92 18.32
CA ASP A 217 -4.80 -16.07 18.71
C ASP A 217 -3.98 -14.79 18.47
N VAL A 218 -4.36 -13.96 17.49
CA VAL A 218 -3.63 -12.73 17.09
C VAL A 218 -4.38 -11.42 17.36
N VAL A 219 -5.63 -11.48 17.83
CA VAL A 219 -6.40 -10.29 18.23
C VAL A 219 -6.93 -10.42 19.65
N ASP A 220 -7.02 -9.29 20.34
CA ASP A 220 -7.79 -9.16 21.56
C ASP A 220 -9.11 -8.45 21.27
N ILE A 221 -10.18 -8.93 21.90
CA ILE A 221 -11.52 -8.38 21.74
C ILE A 221 -11.92 -7.72 23.06
N ILE A 222 -12.01 -6.40 23.04
CA ILE A 222 -12.31 -5.56 24.19
C ILE A 222 -13.78 -5.17 24.13
N GLN A 223 -14.53 -5.47 25.19
CA GLN A 223 -15.90 -4.98 25.32
C GLN A 223 -15.88 -3.51 25.75
N SER A 224 -16.39 -2.62 24.91
CA SER A 224 -16.54 -1.21 25.24
C SER A 224 -17.88 -0.97 25.95
N ASN A 225 -17.83 -0.42 27.16
CA ASN A 225 -19.00 0.06 27.87
C ASN A 225 -19.33 1.46 27.37
N THR A 226 -20.07 1.56 26.26
CA THR A 226 -20.61 2.85 25.83
C THR A 226 -21.80 3.18 26.73
N SER A 227 -21.55 3.91 27.81
CA SER A 227 -22.59 4.41 28.70
C SER A 227 -23.39 5.51 27.99
N ASN A 228 -24.25 5.13 27.04
CA ASN A 228 -25.29 6.03 26.54
C ASN A 228 -26.45 5.99 27.53
N ASN A 229 -26.66 7.12 28.20
CA ASN A 229 -27.57 7.26 29.34
C ASN A 229 -29.05 7.01 29.04
N ASN A 230 -29.46 6.77 27.78
CA ASN A 230 -30.86 6.60 27.45
C ASN A 230 -31.04 5.43 26.45
N ASN A 231 -31.61 4.35 26.98
CA ASN A 231 -32.20 3.18 26.31
C ASN A 231 -31.24 2.14 25.67
N GLU A 232 -31.35 0.92 26.19
CA GLU A 232 -30.71 -0.34 25.77
C GLU A 232 -29.20 -0.30 25.52
N ALA A 233 -28.43 -0.69 26.55
CA ALA A 233 -26.99 -0.88 26.48
C ALA A 233 -26.61 -1.97 25.46
N GLY A 234 -26.49 -1.59 24.19
CA GLY A 234 -25.89 -2.42 23.16
C GLY A 234 -24.42 -2.66 23.51
N ARG A 235 -24.05 -3.91 23.79
CA ARG A 235 -22.63 -4.28 23.92
C ARG A 235 -21.93 -3.96 22.62
N SER A 236 -20.98 -3.03 22.66
CA SER A 236 -20.08 -2.74 21.55
C SER A 236 -18.74 -3.42 21.81
N TYR A 237 -18.17 -4.02 20.78
CA TYR A 237 -16.89 -4.71 20.84
C TYR A 237 -15.89 -4.00 19.96
N ARG A 238 -14.64 -3.98 20.40
CA ARG A 238 -13.50 -3.46 19.67
C ARG A 238 -12.46 -4.54 19.56
N ILE A 239 -11.83 -4.63 18.40
CA ILE A 239 -10.74 -5.56 18.16
C ILE A 239 -9.42 -4.79 18.11
N VAL A 240 -8.40 -5.29 18.79
CA VAL A 240 -7.03 -4.75 18.77
C VAL A 240 -6.06 -5.90 18.42
N PRO A 241 -4.93 -5.62 17.76
CA PRO A 241 -3.93 -6.65 17.52
C PRO A 241 -3.33 -7.10 18.86
N ARG A 242 -3.25 -8.41 19.09
CA ARG A 242 -2.63 -8.98 20.30
C ARG A 242 -1.12 -8.83 20.19
N GLN A 243 -0.54 -7.96 21.02
CA GLN A 243 0.91 -7.80 21.22
C GLN A 243 1.78 -7.85 19.96
N LEU A 244 1.34 -7.25 18.86
CA LEU A 244 2.29 -6.77 17.85
C LEU A 244 2.87 -5.49 18.42
N THR A 245 4.03 -5.58 19.07
CA THR A 245 4.72 -4.35 19.46
C THR A 245 4.93 -3.52 18.19
N GLN A 246 4.69 -2.20 18.25
CA GLN A 246 5.06 -1.32 17.14
C GLN A 246 6.52 -1.54 16.72
N GLN A 247 7.36 -2.00 17.65
CA GLN A 247 8.70 -2.47 17.41
C GLN A 247 8.77 -3.67 16.44
N SER A 248 7.98 -4.72 16.60
CA SER A 248 7.94 -5.85 15.66
C SER A 248 7.49 -5.42 14.26
N ILE A 249 6.51 -4.51 14.19
CA ILE A 249 6.04 -3.94 12.92
C ILE A 249 7.12 -3.07 12.28
N ALA A 250 7.76 -2.20 13.06
CA ALA A 250 8.84 -1.34 12.61
C ALA A 250 10.08 -2.13 12.20
N ILE A 251 10.43 -3.19 12.92
CA ILE A 251 11.53 -4.11 12.58
C ILE A 251 11.20 -4.84 11.29
N ALA A 252 10.00 -5.39 11.13
CA ALA A 252 9.63 -6.09 9.92
C ALA A 252 9.56 -5.14 8.69
N ALA A 253 9.10 -3.91 8.89
CA ALA A 253 9.14 -2.86 7.86
C ALA A 253 10.58 -2.40 7.55
N ALA A 254 11.46 -2.28 8.55
CA ALA A 254 12.84 -1.83 8.39
C ALA A 254 13.75 -2.89 7.74
N THR A 255 13.60 -4.16 8.12
CA THR A 255 14.36 -5.29 7.54
C THR A 255 14.15 -5.39 6.03
N ARG A 256 12.95 -5.04 5.55
CA ARG A 256 12.65 -5.04 4.11
C ARG A 256 13.41 -3.96 3.34
N ASN A 257 13.54 -2.76 3.90
CA ASN A 257 14.28 -1.67 3.24
C ASN A 257 15.77 -2.00 3.06
N HIS A 258 16.33 -2.86 3.92
CA HIS A 258 17.71 -3.35 3.79
C HIS A 258 17.85 -4.47 2.76
N SER A 259 16.88 -5.40 2.67
CA SER A 259 16.99 -6.56 1.78
C SER A 259 16.87 -6.24 0.28
N ILE A 260 16.48 -5.01 -0.09
CA ILE A 260 16.42 -4.53 -1.48
C ILE A 260 17.74 -3.83 -1.89
N GLN A 261 18.63 -3.54 -0.94
CA GLN A 261 19.89 -2.83 -1.19
C GLN A 261 21.13 -3.73 -1.30
N THR A 262 20.99 -5.05 -1.08
CA THR A 262 22.04 -6.06 -1.24
C THR A 262 21.81 -6.90 -2.48
#